data_AF-D0NN78-F1
#
_entry.id   AF-D0NN78-F1
#
_cell.length_a   1.000
_cell.length_b   1.000
_cell.length_c   1.000
_cell.angle_alpha   90.00
_cell.angle_beta   90.00
_cell.angle_gamma   90.00
#
_symmetry.space_group_name_H-M   'P 1'
#
loop_
_entity.id
_entity.type
_entity.pdbx_description
1 polymer ?
#
loop_
_entity_poly.entity_id
_entity_poly.type
_entity_poly.pdbx_seq_one_letter_code
_entity_poly.pdbx_strand_id
1 'polypeptide(L)'
;MIARRRVKQLRDAQRLPKYLCAVYLYGLRRLGTTYITFSSLAQLEHRVRSRFAIDHVVSIYRERLKRVSTLEQLNDGDTLCVTQNAYDDMDILCDWIKQRQRIVHDFQYTPKVSNKPQLWDSNGRSIGVQAKQMG
;
A
#
# COMPACT_ATOMS: atom_id res chain seq x y z
N MET A 1 18.85 -32.18 -26.07
CA MET A 1 18.84 -31.38 -24.82
C MET A 1 17.46 -30.82 -24.42
N ILE A 2 16.34 -31.33 -24.94
CA ILE A 2 14.99 -30.74 -24.74
C ILE A 2 14.20 -31.43 -23.62
N ALA A 3 14.40 -32.73 -23.39
CA ALA A 3 13.66 -33.52 -22.39
C ALA A 3 13.90 -33.05 -20.94
N ARG A 4 15.14 -32.65 -20.59
CA ARG A 4 15.49 -32.24 -19.21
C ARG A 4 14.81 -30.93 -18.77
N ARG A 5 14.51 -30.01 -19.70
CA ARG A 5 13.78 -28.77 -19.39
C ARG A 5 12.31 -29.03 -19.06
N ARG A 6 11.67 -29.95 -19.79
CA ARG A 6 10.25 -30.29 -19.61
C ARG A 6 9.96 -30.98 -18.28
N VAL A 7 10.88 -31.84 -17.81
CA VAL A 7 10.76 -32.55 -16.52
C VAL A 7 11.01 -31.62 -15.31
N LYS A 8 11.76 -30.52 -15.47
CA LYS A 8 11.90 -29.50 -14.43
C LYS A 8 10.62 -28.67 -14.29
N GLN A 9 10.05 -28.22 -15.42
CA GLN A 9 8.75 -27.52 -15.46
C GLN A 9 7.59 -28.34 -14.87
N LEU A 10 7.56 -29.65 -15.09
CA LEU A 10 6.51 -30.52 -14.53
C LEU A 10 6.65 -30.74 -13.01
N ARG A 11 7.88 -30.71 -12.47
CA ARG A 11 8.10 -30.81 -11.01
C ARG A 11 7.77 -29.53 -10.26
N ASP A 12 7.98 -28.37 -10.88
CA ASP A 12 7.58 -27.09 -10.31
C ASP A 12 6.04 -26.94 -10.26
N ALA A 13 5.32 -27.59 -11.19
CA ALA A 13 3.85 -27.57 -11.26
C ALA A 13 3.15 -28.42 -10.17
N GLN A 14 3.88 -29.30 -9.46
CA GLN A 14 3.32 -30.16 -8.40
C GLN A 14 3.56 -29.64 -6.97
N ARG A 15 4.19 -28.46 -6.79
CA ARG A 15 4.30 -27.85 -5.46
C ARG A 15 2.96 -27.21 -5.10
N LEU A 16 2.30 -27.77 -4.09
CA LEU A 16 1.18 -27.12 -3.40
C LEU A 16 1.55 -25.65 -3.08
N PRO A 17 0.57 -24.74 -3.16
CA PRO A 17 0.81 -23.35 -2.81
C PRO A 17 1.35 -23.26 -1.38
N LYS A 18 2.46 -22.54 -1.20
CA LYS A 18 3.10 -22.37 0.12
C LYS A 18 2.43 -21.29 0.96
N TYR A 19 1.81 -20.31 0.31
CA TYR A 19 1.22 -19.13 0.95
C TYR A 19 -0.21 -18.91 0.45
N LEU A 20 -1.07 -18.42 1.35
CA LEU A 20 -2.39 -17.88 1.13
C LEU A 20 -2.44 -16.49 1.79
N CYS A 21 -2.50 -15.43 0.99
CA CYS A 21 -2.52 -14.06 1.49
C CYS A 21 -3.80 -13.33 1.05
N ALA A 22 -4.28 -12.41 1.88
CA ALA A 22 -5.26 -11.41 1.47
C ALA A 22 -4.54 -10.32 0.68
N VAL A 23 -5.04 -9.95 -0.50
CA VAL A 23 -4.39 -8.99 -1.39
C VAL A 23 -5.40 -7.93 -1.83
N TYR A 24 -4.98 -6.66 -1.80
CA TYR A 24 -5.79 -5.54 -2.28
C TYR A 24 -4.92 -4.50 -3.01
N LEU A 25 -5.56 -3.65 -3.82
CA LEU A 25 -4.91 -2.53 -4.49
C LEU A 25 -5.00 -1.26 -3.65
N TYR A 26 -3.89 -0.54 -3.47
CA TYR A 26 -3.78 0.63 -2.57
C TYR A 26 -4.86 1.69 -2.81
N GLY A 27 -5.15 2.04 -4.07
CA GLY A 27 -6.16 3.04 -4.45
C GLY A 27 -7.62 2.58 -4.30
N LEU A 28 -7.89 1.27 -4.15
CA LEU A 28 -9.25 0.73 -4.03
C LEU A 28 -9.67 0.46 -2.58
N ARG A 29 -8.92 1.00 -1.60
CA ARG A 29 -9.15 0.98 -0.14
C ARG A 29 -10.28 0.03 0.32
N ARG A 30 -9.99 -1.28 0.26
CA ARG A 30 -10.77 -2.41 0.83
C ARG A 30 -12.08 -2.80 0.13
N LEU A 31 -12.48 -2.17 -0.97
CA LEU A 31 -13.64 -2.62 -1.77
C LEU A 31 -13.33 -3.86 -2.63
N GLY A 32 -12.07 -4.28 -2.72
CA GLY A 32 -11.64 -5.39 -3.57
C GLY A 32 -10.53 -6.25 -2.96
N THR A 33 -10.61 -6.62 -1.69
CA THR A 33 -9.66 -7.62 -1.15
C THR A 33 -9.99 -9.01 -1.71
N THR A 34 -8.98 -9.72 -2.21
CA THR A 34 -9.11 -11.10 -2.68
C THR A 34 -8.05 -11.98 -2.02
N TYR A 35 -8.33 -13.26 -1.85
CA TYR A 35 -7.35 -14.22 -1.37
C TYR A 35 -6.59 -14.84 -2.54
N ILE A 36 -5.27 -14.88 -2.46
CA ILE A 36 -4.40 -15.44 -3.51
C ILE A 36 -3.46 -16.46 -2.89
N THR A 37 -3.47 -17.67 -3.45
CA THR A 37 -2.46 -18.69 -3.16
C THR A 37 -1.24 -18.54 -4.07
N PHE A 38 -0.03 -18.77 -3.58
CA PHE A 38 1.20 -18.72 -4.38
C PHE A 38 2.39 -19.43 -3.70
N SER A 39 3.43 -19.70 -4.47
CA SER A 39 4.70 -20.28 -4.02
C SER A 39 5.94 -19.46 -4.44
N SER A 40 5.74 -18.38 -5.20
CA SER A 40 6.80 -17.43 -5.58
C SER A 40 6.22 -16.02 -5.81
N LEU A 41 7.07 -14.99 -5.75
CA LEU A 41 6.65 -13.61 -6.02
C LEU A 41 6.18 -13.44 -7.46
N ALA A 42 6.84 -14.04 -8.45
CA ALA A 42 6.41 -13.99 -9.85
C ALA A 42 5.01 -14.61 -10.05
N GLN A 43 4.69 -15.69 -9.32
CA GLN A 43 3.35 -16.27 -9.37
C GLN A 43 2.31 -15.37 -8.71
N LEU A 44 2.66 -14.75 -7.57
CA LEU A 44 1.82 -13.75 -6.91
C LEU A 44 1.53 -12.59 -7.85
N GLU A 45 2.54 -11.96 -8.43
CA GLU A 45 2.40 -10.85 -9.39
C GLU A 45 1.51 -11.22 -10.57
N HIS A 46 1.74 -12.39 -11.18
CA HIS A 46 0.90 -12.85 -12.29
C HIS A 46 -0.56 -13.02 -11.88
N ARG A 47 -0.82 -13.64 -10.72
CA ARG A 47 -2.18 -13.84 -10.22
C ARG A 47 -2.86 -12.54 -9.84
N VAL A 48 -2.13 -11.59 -9.25
CA VAL A 48 -2.62 -10.24 -8.96
C VAL A 48 -3.04 -9.54 -10.25
N ARG A 49 -2.18 -9.52 -11.26
CA ARG A 49 -2.49 -8.93 -12.58
C ARG A 49 -3.75 -9.52 -13.19
N SER A 50 -3.85 -10.84 -13.23
CA SER A 50 -5.02 -11.53 -13.76
C SER A 50 -6.28 -11.26 -12.94
N ARG A 51 -6.17 -11.25 -11.61
CA ARG A 51 -7.33 -11.12 -10.70
C ARG A 51 -7.91 -9.71 -10.68
N PHE A 52 -7.04 -8.70 -10.78
CA PHE A 52 -7.42 -7.30 -10.73
C PHE A 52 -7.52 -6.65 -12.11
N ALA A 53 -7.22 -7.37 -13.18
CA ALA A 53 -7.18 -6.87 -14.56
C ALA A 53 -6.26 -5.64 -14.70
N ILE A 54 -5.04 -5.74 -14.18
CA ILE A 54 -4.01 -4.70 -14.24
C ILE A 54 -2.80 -5.17 -15.05
N ASP A 55 -2.15 -4.24 -15.76
CA ASP A 55 -1.03 -4.58 -16.66
C ASP A 55 0.24 -4.95 -15.92
N HIS A 56 0.52 -4.26 -14.81
CA HIS A 56 1.76 -4.40 -14.06
C HIS A 56 1.56 -4.21 -12.56
N VAL A 57 2.40 -4.87 -11.79
CA VAL A 57 2.57 -4.66 -10.35
C VAL A 57 3.86 -3.89 -10.16
N VAL A 58 3.80 -2.76 -9.46
CA VAL A 58 4.99 -1.93 -9.20
C VAL A 58 5.65 -2.35 -7.90
N SER A 59 4.87 -2.42 -6.82
CA SER A 59 5.37 -2.83 -5.51
C SER A 59 4.32 -3.61 -4.74
N ILE A 60 4.83 -4.45 -3.84
CA ILE A 60 4.03 -5.21 -2.89
C ILE A 60 4.48 -4.77 -1.49
N TYR A 61 3.52 -4.45 -0.63
CA TYR A 61 3.75 -4.03 0.73
C TYR A 61 2.98 -4.95 1.68
N ARG A 62 3.59 -5.28 2.82
CA ARG A 62 2.92 -5.91 3.95
C ARG A 62 2.35 -4.82 4.88
N GLU A 63 1.66 -5.25 5.93
CA GLU A 63 1.25 -4.39 7.04
C GLU A 63 2.36 -3.40 7.47
N ARG A 64 1.95 -2.19 7.85
CA ARG A 64 2.82 -1.06 8.20
C ARG A 64 3.72 -0.58 7.06
N LEU A 65 3.28 -0.78 5.80
CA LEU A 65 3.92 -0.21 4.62
C LEU A 65 5.36 -0.71 4.41
N LYS A 66 5.65 -1.94 4.87
CA LYS A 66 6.95 -2.58 4.64
C LYS A 66 6.97 -3.17 3.23
N ARG A 67 7.81 -2.62 2.35
CA ARG A 67 7.99 -3.14 0.99
C ARG A 67 8.56 -4.56 1.02
N VAL A 68 7.97 -5.44 0.23
CA VAL A 68 8.36 -6.83 0.05
C VAL A 68 9.28 -6.92 -1.16
N SER A 69 10.51 -7.35 -0.95
CA SER A 69 11.49 -7.55 -2.03
C SER A 69 11.83 -9.02 -2.26
N THR A 70 11.62 -9.87 -1.25
CA THR A 70 11.90 -11.31 -1.33
C THR A 70 10.79 -12.13 -0.68
N LEU A 71 10.67 -13.40 -1.08
CA LEU A 71 9.60 -14.29 -0.62
C LEU A 71 9.70 -14.59 0.88
N GLU A 72 10.90 -14.60 1.43
CA GLU A 72 11.18 -14.90 2.85
C GLU A 72 10.62 -13.85 3.81
N GLN A 73 10.23 -12.68 3.30
CA GLN A 73 9.62 -11.61 4.08
C GLN A 73 8.11 -11.80 4.29
N LEU A 74 7.51 -12.78 3.59
CA LEU A 74 6.09 -13.10 3.62
C LEU A 74 5.81 -14.30 4.53
N ASN A 75 4.71 -14.20 5.26
CA ASN A 75 4.11 -15.29 6.02
C ASN A 75 2.77 -15.69 5.41
N ASP A 76 2.37 -16.93 5.68
CA ASP A 76 1.00 -17.36 5.38
C ASP A 76 -0.01 -16.53 6.18
N GLY A 77 -1.14 -16.19 5.54
CA GLY A 77 -2.18 -15.34 6.13
C GLY A 77 -1.92 -13.83 6.07
N ASP A 78 -0.80 -13.39 5.48
CA ASP A 78 -0.50 -11.96 5.38
C ASP A 78 -1.55 -11.17 4.59
N THR A 79 -1.73 -9.90 4.98
CA THR A 79 -2.43 -8.91 4.17
C THR A 79 -1.43 -8.09 3.38
N LEU A 80 -1.56 -8.13 2.05
CA LEU A 80 -0.67 -7.50 1.09
C LEU A 80 -1.38 -6.37 0.36
N CYS A 81 -0.74 -5.21 0.35
CA CYS A 81 -1.12 -4.06 -0.45
C CYS A 81 -0.29 -4.04 -1.72
N VAL A 82 -0.94 -3.90 -2.87
CA VAL A 82 -0.28 -3.82 -4.17
C VAL A 82 -0.50 -2.45 -4.80
N THR A 83 0.55 -1.93 -5.42
CA THR A 83 0.53 -0.68 -6.18
C THR A 83 0.64 -0.93 -7.67
N GLN A 84 0.01 -0.06 -8.45
CA GLN A 84 -0.06 -0.19 -9.91
C GLN A 84 0.82 0.83 -10.62
N ASN A 85 1.21 1.91 -9.95
CA ASN A 85 1.98 2.98 -10.55
C ASN A 85 2.90 3.62 -9.50
N ALA A 86 3.82 4.48 -9.97
CA ALA A 86 4.77 5.17 -9.11
C ALA A 86 4.13 6.19 -8.15
N TYR A 87 2.95 6.73 -8.48
CA TYR A 87 2.24 7.67 -7.62
C TYR A 87 1.69 6.96 -6.38
N ASP A 88 1.11 5.77 -6.53
CA ASP A 88 0.67 4.93 -5.41
C ASP A 88 1.84 4.64 -4.44
N ASP A 89 3.02 4.30 -4.97
CA ASP A 89 4.23 4.06 -4.18
C ASP A 89 4.68 5.32 -3.41
N MET A 90 4.60 6.49 -4.05
CA MET A 90 4.92 7.76 -3.42
C MET A 90 3.93 8.13 -2.33
N ASP A 91 2.64 7.86 -2.52
CA ASP A 91 1.61 8.10 -1.51
C ASP A 91 1.84 7.22 -0.27
N ILE A 92 2.14 5.93 -0.48
CA ILE A 92 2.54 5.00 0.59
C ILE A 92 3.78 5.53 1.34
N LEU A 93 4.81 5.98 0.61
CA LEU A 93 6.02 6.51 1.22
C LEU A 93 5.71 7.78 2.04
N CYS A 94 4.88 8.67 1.51
CA CYS A 94 4.47 9.89 2.20
C CYS A 94 3.71 9.56 3.50
N ASP A 95 2.78 8.60 3.46
CA ASP A 95 2.05 8.13 4.62
C ASP A 95 2.99 7.53 5.68
N TRP A 96 3.97 6.74 5.26
CA TRP A 96 4.99 6.18 6.15
C TRP A 96 5.85 7.28 6.81
N ILE A 97 6.31 8.27 6.04
CA ILE A 97 7.10 9.40 6.56
C ILE A 97 6.28 10.20 7.58
N LYS A 98 5.02 10.53 7.25
CA LYS A 98 4.10 11.25 8.16
C LYS A 98 3.90 10.46 9.45
N GLN A 99 3.69 9.16 9.36
CA GLN A 99 3.53 8.29 10.53
C GLN A 99 4.80 8.27 11.39
N ARG A 100 5.98 8.17 10.77
CA ARG A 100 7.26 8.18 11.48
C ARG A 100 7.51 9.52 12.18
N GLN A 101 7.25 10.64 11.51
CA GLN A 101 7.39 11.97 12.10
C GLN A 101 6.48 12.17 13.32
N ARG A 102 5.25 11.65 13.28
CA ARG A 102 4.34 11.69 14.43
C ARG A 102 4.91 10.97 15.65
N ILE A 103 5.51 9.79 15.46
CA ILE A 103 6.11 9.00 16.54
C ILE A 103 7.37 9.68 17.10
N VAL A 104 8.24 10.18 16.22
CA VAL A 104 9.54 10.74 16.62
C VAL A 104 9.39 12.10 17.31
N HIS A 105 8.46 12.93 16.85
CA HIS A 105 8.32 14.30 17.33
C HIS A 105 7.11 14.52 18.24
N ASP A 106 6.46 13.45 18.69
CA ASP A 106 5.22 13.46 19.47
C ASP A 106 4.18 14.43 18.89
N PHE A 107 4.15 14.53 17.55
CA PHE A 107 3.24 15.42 16.83
C PHE A 107 1.84 14.83 16.94
N GLN A 108 1.11 15.21 17.98
CA GLN A 108 -0.34 15.16 17.99
C GLN A 108 -0.83 16.08 16.87
N TYR A 109 -0.99 15.53 15.67
CA TYR A 109 -1.84 16.15 14.67
C TYR A 109 -3.28 16.04 15.19
N THR A 110 -3.68 17.00 16.01
CA THR A 110 -5.08 17.36 16.09
C THR A 110 -5.43 17.88 14.71
N PRO A 111 -6.37 17.26 13.97
CA PRO A 111 -6.95 17.97 12.84
C PRO A 111 -7.40 19.30 13.41
N LYS A 112 -6.84 20.41 12.90
CA LYS A 112 -7.31 21.75 13.27
C LYS A 112 -8.74 21.84 12.75
N VAL A 113 -9.69 21.34 13.51
CA VAL A 113 -11.07 21.80 13.45
C VAL A 113 -10.98 23.23 13.98
N SER A 114 -10.63 24.15 13.09
CA SER A 114 -10.65 25.56 13.38
C SER A 114 -12.11 25.94 13.52
N ASN A 115 -12.69 25.74 14.70
CA ASN A 115 -13.97 26.33 15.08
C ASN A 115 -13.87 27.86 15.23
N LYS A 116 -12.74 28.47 14.87
CA LYS A 116 -12.59 29.92 14.78
C LYS A 116 -12.73 30.32 13.31
N PRO A 117 -13.65 31.25 12.97
CA PRO A 117 -13.76 31.76 11.61
C PRO A 117 -12.42 32.40 11.23
N GLN A 118 -11.78 31.81 10.21
CA GLN A 118 -10.54 32.32 9.64
C GLN A 118 -10.91 33.41 8.65
N LEU A 119 -10.28 34.60 8.78
CA LEU A 119 -10.60 35.75 7.93
C LEU A 119 -9.72 35.71 6.67
N TRP A 120 -10.37 35.79 5.52
CA TRP A 120 -9.73 35.80 4.20
C TRP A 120 -9.92 37.16 3.55
N ASP A 121 -8.92 37.66 2.81
CA ASP A 121 -9.10 38.80 1.93
C ASP A 121 -9.75 38.41 0.60
N SER A 122 -10.15 39.41 -0.18
CA SER A 122 -10.70 39.24 -1.53
C SER A 122 -9.73 38.63 -2.54
N ASN A 123 -8.45 38.48 -2.17
CA ASN A 123 -7.41 37.84 -2.97
C ASN A 123 -7.09 36.42 -2.49
N GLY A 124 -7.87 35.87 -1.55
CA GLY A 124 -7.70 34.50 -1.04
C GLY A 124 -6.52 34.30 -0.09
N ARG A 125 -5.94 35.36 0.48
CA ARG A 125 -4.89 35.27 1.50
C ARG A 125 -5.50 35.28 2.91
N SER A 126 -4.97 34.45 3.79
CA SER A 126 -5.36 34.41 5.21
C SER A 126 -4.77 35.62 5.95
N ILE A 127 -5.62 36.47 6.54
CA ILE A 127 -5.20 37.67 7.31
C ILE A 127 -5.12 37.41 8.82
N GLY A 128 -5.58 36.26 9.29
CA GLY A 128 -5.44 35.84 10.70
C GLY A 128 -6.77 35.39 11.31
N VAL A 129 -6.82 35.37 12.64
CA VAL A 129 -7.98 34.92 13.43
C VAL A 129 -8.51 36.11 14.23
N GLN A 130 -9.82 36.35 14.20
CA GLN A 130 -10.44 37.50 14.88
C GLN A 130 -10.22 37.38 16.40
N ALA A 131 -9.52 38.35 16.99
CA ALA A 131 -9.37 38.43 18.44
C ALA A 131 -10.72 38.88 19.04
N LYS A 132 -11.30 38.03 19.88
CA LYS A 132 -12.54 38.35 20.61
C LYS A 132 -12.19 39.45 21.63
N GLN A 133 -12.62 40.69 21.40
CA GLN A 133 -12.59 41.72 22.43
C GLN A 133 -13.50 41.25 23.57
N MET A 134 -12.92 41.01 24.75
CA MET A 134 -13.68 40.86 25.98
C MET A 134 -13.87 42.26 26.55
N GLY A 135 -15.13 42.70 26.60
CA GLY A 135 -15.55 43.84 27.41
C GLY A 135 -15.72 43.44 28.86
#